data_AF-A0A8J7TYV5-F1
#
_entry.id   AF-A0A8J7TYV5-F1
#
_cell.length_a   1.000
_cell.length_b   1.000
_cell.length_c   1.000
_cell.angle_alpha   90.00
_cell.angle_beta   90.00
_cell.angle_gamma   90.00
#
_symmetry.space_group_name_H-M   'P 1'
#
loop_
_entity.id
_entity.type
_entity.pdbx_description
1 polymer ?
#
loop_
_entity_poly.entity_id
_entity_poly.type
_entity_poly.pdbx_seq_one_letter_code
_entity_poly.pdbx_strand_id
1 'polypeptide(L)'
;MRLDSPRPARRRPRWWLHLAVGVGVLAALGPASPPGSGTDAGWAPFASFFDPNAFSTTEQIGVGICVIVCLVALVYAWVLGKHVASAEKGTAGMQAIAEAVRDGADAYLRRQFTTVGVLLVFLTALIVLTKWPWDSADPHASDVRVIAVSRGVAFLFGSVFSATVGFFGMRLATTGNLRVAAAARRGFAPAMRLGYQSGTVTGMLTTGLGLLGGCLIVLVMGEKAYETLLGFAFGGSLLALFMRVGGGIYTKAADVGADLVGKVEKDIPEDDPRNAATIADNVGDNVGDCAGMAA
;
A
#
# COMPACT_ATOMS: atom_id res chain seq x y z
N MET A 1 -0.65 27.69 49.50
CA MET A 1 -0.66 26.35 50.12
C MET A 1 -0.40 25.34 49.00
N ARG A 2 0.79 24.73 49.01
CA ARG A 2 1.33 23.61 48.19
C ARG A 2 1.07 23.61 46.67
N LEU A 3 2.12 23.97 45.93
CA LEU A 3 2.33 23.56 44.53
C LEU A 3 2.60 22.04 44.52
N ASP A 4 1.77 21.29 43.80
CA ASP A 4 1.96 19.86 43.57
C ASP A 4 3.27 19.60 42.82
N SER A 5 4.09 18.72 43.37
CA SER A 5 5.33 18.27 42.76
C SER A 5 5.04 17.42 41.50
N PRO A 6 5.85 17.55 40.43
CA PRO A 6 5.69 16.75 39.23
C PRO A 6 5.95 15.27 39.53
N ARG A 7 4.96 14.42 39.24
CA ARG A 7 5.08 12.96 39.36
C ARG A 7 6.19 12.45 38.42
N PRO A 8 7.07 11.54 38.86
CA PRO A 8 8.12 11.01 38.00
C PRO A 8 7.52 10.21 36.84
N ALA A 9 7.97 10.50 35.61
CA ALA A 9 7.56 9.79 34.42
C ALA A 9 7.92 8.30 34.54
N ARG A 10 6.90 7.43 34.52
CA ARG A 10 7.10 5.97 34.44
C ARG A 10 7.79 5.64 33.12
N ARG A 11 9.07 5.26 33.17
CA ARG A 11 9.81 4.68 32.04
C ARG A 11 9.11 3.37 31.65
N ARG A 12 8.39 3.35 30.53
CA ARG A 12 7.85 2.11 29.96
C ARG A 12 9.01 1.23 29.50
N PRO A 13 9.05 -0.07 29.84
CA PRO A 13 10.13 -0.95 29.40
C PRO A 13 10.14 -1.03 27.87
N ARG A 14 11.30 -0.74 27.28
CA ARG A 14 11.55 -0.72 25.83
C ARG A 14 11.83 -2.14 25.29
N TRP A 15 11.04 -3.12 25.72
CA TRP A 15 11.21 -4.53 25.31
C TRP A 15 11.15 -4.72 23.78
N TRP A 16 10.42 -3.87 23.07
CA TRP A 16 10.35 -3.85 21.61
C TRP A 16 11.69 -3.47 20.94
N LEU A 17 12.52 -2.64 21.57
CA LEU A 17 13.87 -2.33 21.07
C LEU A 17 14.78 -3.54 21.19
N HIS A 18 14.66 -4.32 22.27
CA HIS A 18 15.41 -5.56 22.43
C HIS A 18 14.94 -6.65 21.45
N LEU A 19 13.65 -6.68 21.11
CA LEU A 19 13.11 -7.59 20.10
C LEU A 19 13.58 -7.20 18.68
N ALA A 20 13.54 -5.90 18.35
CA ALA A 20 14.01 -5.38 17.06
C ALA A 20 15.53 -5.55 16.87
N VAL A 21 16.31 -5.30 17.93
CA VAL A 21 17.76 -5.56 17.94
C VAL A 21 18.04 -7.06 17.89
N GLY A 22 17.25 -7.89 18.58
CA GLY A 22 17.38 -9.35 18.53
C GLY A 22 17.16 -9.93 17.13
N VAL A 23 16.13 -9.47 16.42
CA VAL A 23 15.87 -9.87 15.02
C VAL A 23 16.95 -9.33 14.08
N GLY A 24 17.40 -8.08 14.26
CA GLY A 24 18.47 -7.49 13.45
C GLY A 24 19.84 -8.16 13.66
N VAL A 25 20.14 -8.60 14.88
CA VAL A 25 21.38 -9.32 15.22
C VAL A 25 21.33 -10.78 14.76
N LEU A 26 20.17 -11.45 14.80
CA LEU A 26 20.00 -12.79 14.22
C LEU A 26 20.11 -12.78 12.68
N ALA A 27 19.67 -11.72 12.02
CA ALA A 27 19.88 -11.53 10.57
C ALA A 27 21.35 -11.24 10.23
N ALA A 28 22.10 -10.56 11.11
CA ALA A 28 23.52 -10.25 10.92
C ALA A 28 24.48 -11.39 11.33
N LEU A 29 24.02 -12.34 12.14
CA LEU A 29 24.78 -13.50 12.62
C LEU A 29 24.42 -14.81 11.91
N GLY A 30 23.65 -14.74 10.82
CA GLY A 30 23.50 -15.89 9.92
C GLY A 30 24.88 -16.37 9.46
N PRO A 31 25.12 -17.69 9.35
CA PRO A 31 26.40 -18.20 8.90
C PRO A 31 26.73 -17.54 7.56
N ALA A 32 27.95 -17.02 7.45
CA ALA A 32 28.47 -16.53 6.18
C ALA A 32 28.21 -17.59 5.11
N SER A 33 27.61 -17.19 4.00
CA SER A 33 27.36 -18.06 2.85
C SER A 33 28.63 -18.87 2.58
N PRO A 34 28.54 -20.21 2.44
CA PRO A 34 29.72 -21.00 2.15
C PRO A 34 30.37 -20.46 0.87
N PRO A 35 31.71 -20.40 0.78
CA PRO A 35 32.37 -20.02 -0.45
C PRO A 35 31.87 -20.93 -1.55
N GLY A 36 31.36 -20.33 -2.63
CA GLY A 36 30.61 -21.01 -3.69
C GLY A 36 31.23 -22.36 -4.04
N SER A 37 30.44 -23.41 -3.90
CA SER A 37 30.73 -24.68 -4.54
C SER A 37 30.69 -24.43 -6.03
N GLY A 38 31.87 -24.18 -6.61
CA GLY A 38 32.10 -24.21 -8.04
C GLY A 38 31.67 -25.57 -8.58
N THR A 39 30.44 -25.61 -9.06
CA THR A 39 30.00 -26.44 -10.17
C THR A 39 29.31 -25.49 -11.11
N ASP A 40 29.56 -25.61 -12.41
CA ASP A 40 28.92 -24.85 -13.50
C ASP A 40 27.40 -25.13 -13.60
N ALA A 41 26.68 -25.04 -12.48
CA ALA A 41 25.24 -25.06 -12.41
C ALA A 41 24.78 -23.62 -12.61
N GLY A 42 24.45 -23.28 -13.86
CA GLY A 42 23.89 -21.98 -14.22
C GLY A 42 22.71 -21.60 -13.32
N TRP A 43 22.50 -20.30 -13.13
CA TRP A 43 21.39 -19.77 -12.35
C TRP A 43 20.05 -20.35 -12.86
N ALA A 44 19.29 -20.98 -11.96
CA ALA A 44 18.00 -21.57 -12.27
C ALA A 44 16.86 -20.73 -11.67
N PRO A 45 16.13 -19.93 -12.47
CA PRO A 45 14.89 -19.32 -12.01
C PRO A 45 13.89 -20.43 -11.64
N PHE A 46 13.05 -20.19 -10.63
CA PHE A 46 12.08 -21.18 -10.11
C PHE A 46 12.71 -22.44 -9.47
N ALA A 47 14.00 -22.42 -9.13
CA ALA A 47 14.56 -23.46 -8.28
C ALA A 47 13.73 -23.57 -6.98
N SER A 48 13.48 -24.79 -6.52
CA SER A 48 12.74 -24.99 -5.27
C SER A 48 13.45 -24.22 -4.18
N PHE A 49 12.78 -23.24 -3.57
CA PHE A 49 13.34 -22.46 -2.46
C PHE A 49 13.79 -23.34 -1.28
N PHE A 50 13.27 -24.57 -1.21
CA PHE A 50 13.65 -25.60 -0.26
C PHE A 50 14.84 -26.46 -0.69
N ASP A 51 15.52 -26.12 -1.80
CA ASP A 51 16.77 -26.76 -2.19
C ASP A 51 17.89 -26.32 -1.22
N PRO A 52 18.44 -27.23 -0.40
CA PRO A 52 19.50 -26.90 0.56
C PRO A 52 20.80 -26.44 -0.12
N ASN A 53 20.94 -26.67 -1.43
CA ASN A 53 22.15 -26.32 -2.17
C ASN A 53 22.12 -24.87 -2.72
N ALA A 54 20.94 -24.23 -2.75
CA ALA A 54 20.75 -22.89 -3.33
C ALA A 54 20.56 -21.79 -2.28
N PHE A 55 20.05 -22.11 -1.09
CA PHE A 55 19.81 -21.14 -0.01
C PHE A 55 20.23 -21.67 1.34
N SER A 56 20.78 -20.79 2.18
CA SER A 56 21.09 -21.11 3.57
C SER A 56 19.81 -21.35 4.37
N THR A 57 19.84 -22.27 5.33
CA THR A 57 18.73 -22.52 6.27
C THR A 57 18.23 -21.25 6.94
N THR A 58 19.12 -20.28 7.20
CA THR A 58 18.76 -18.98 7.78
C THR A 58 17.94 -18.12 6.82
N GLU A 59 18.27 -18.11 5.53
CA GLU A 59 17.53 -17.37 4.50
C GLU A 59 16.15 -17.99 4.29
N GLN A 60 16.07 -19.32 4.27
CA GLN A 60 14.82 -20.06 4.17
C GLN A 60 13.87 -19.74 5.33
N ILE A 61 14.39 -19.76 6.57
CA ILE A 61 13.63 -19.40 7.76
C ILE A 61 13.22 -17.92 7.71
N GLY A 62 14.13 -17.02 7.30
CA GLY A 62 13.88 -15.59 7.23
C GLY A 62 12.72 -15.24 6.28
N VAL A 63 12.75 -15.75 5.05
CA VAL A 63 11.66 -15.54 4.09
C VAL A 63 10.37 -16.20 4.56
N GLY A 64 10.45 -17.39 5.16
CA GLY A 64 9.29 -18.07 5.75
C GLY A 64 8.60 -17.22 6.83
N ILE A 65 9.38 -16.60 7.72
CA ILE A 65 8.86 -15.67 8.74
C ILE A 65 8.20 -14.46 8.07
N CYS A 66 8.84 -13.85 7.07
CA CYS A 66 8.29 -12.70 6.35
C CYS A 66 6.94 -13.02 5.69
N VAL A 67 6.82 -14.20 5.07
CA VAL A 67 5.56 -14.68 4.48
C VAL A 67 4.48 -14.87 5.54
N ILE A 68 4.82 -15.48 6.68
CA ILE A 68 3.84 -15.63 7.78
C ILE A 68 3.38 -14.27 8.28
N VAL A 69 4.30 -13.33 8.50
CA VAL A 69 3.98 -11.98 8.99
C VAL A 69 3.09 -11.22 8.01
N CYS A 70 3.36 -11.30 6.70
CA CYS A 70 2.52 -10.62 5.71
C CYS A 70 1.11 -11.24 5.63
N LEU A 71 0.99 -12.57 5.72
CA LEU A 71 -0.31 -13.24 5.77
C LEU A 71 -1.10 -12.84 7.03
N VAL A 72 -0.45 -12.78 8.19
CA VAL A 72 -1.07 -12.30 9.43
C VAL A 72 -1.54 -10.84 9.29
N ALA A 73 -0.73 -9.97 8.69
CA ALA A 73 -1.12 -8.58 8.43
C ALA A 73 -2.35 -8.47 7.52
N LEU A 74 -2.41 -9.25 6.44
CA LEU A 74 -3.55 -9.27 5.52
C LEU A 74 -4.83 -9.83 6.17
N VAL A 75 -4.70 -10.90 6.95
CA VAL A 75 -5.83 -11.46 7.73
C VAL A 75 -6.32 -10.43 8.75
N TYR A 76 -5.40 -9.77 9.45
CA TYR A 76 -5.75 -8.72 10.42
C TYR A 76 -6.47 -7.55 9.74
N ALA A 77 -5.97 -7.08 8.59
CA ALA A 77 -6.62 -6.05 7.78
C ALA A 77 -8.04 -6.47 7.38
N TRP A 78 -8.23 -7.71 6.95
CA TRP A 78 -9.54 -8.24 6.58
C TRP A 78 -10.52 -8.34 7.75
N VAL A 79 -10.08 -8.87 8.90
CA VAL A 79 -10.90 -8.96 10.12
C VAL A 79 -11.31 -7.56 10.58
N LEU A 80 -10.37 -6.62 10.61
CA LEU A 80 -10.63 -5.26 11.03
C LEU A 80 -11.52 -4.51 10.02
N GLY A 81 -11.33 -4.73 8.73
CA GLY A 81 -12.20 -4.19 7.68
C GLY A 81 -13.64 -4.67 7.81
N LYS A 82 -13.85 -5.96 8.14
CA LYS A 82 -15.19 -6.48 8.47
C LYS A 82 -15.78 -5.80 9.70
N HIS A 83 -14.97 -5.59 10.74
CA HIS A 83 -15.42 -4.88 11.93
C HIS A 83 -15.89 -3.47 11.61
N VAL A 84 -15.09 -2.70 10.85
CA VAL A 84 -15.48 -1.36 10.38
C VAL A 84 -16.76 -1.44 9.54
N ALA A 85 -16.84 -2.35 8.58
CA ALA A 85 -18.03 -2.51 7.73
C ALA A 85 -19.30 -2.89 8.50
N SER A 86 -19.18 -3.57 9.64
CA SER A 86 -20.32 -3.95 10.48
C SER A 86 -20.88 -2.81 11.35
N ALA A 87 -20.17 -1.70 11.49
CA ALA A 87 -20.65 -0.56 12.28
C ALA A 87 -21.85 0.12 11.62
N GLU A 88 -22.65 0.81 12.44
CA GLU A 88 -23.93 1.40 12.05
C GLU A 88 -23.79 2.49 10.99
N LYS A 89 -24.74 2.50 10.04
CA LYS A 89 -24.74 3.40 8.88
C LYS A 89 -25.41 4.76 9.13
N GLY A 90 -25.90 5.03 10.34
CA GLY A 90 -26.58 6.29 10.66
C GLY A 90 -27.95 6.44 9.99
N THR A 91 -28.35 7.68 9.71
CA THR A 91 -29.70 8.02 9.16
C THR A 91 -29.76 7.83 7.65
N ALA A 92 -30.97 7.84 7.07
CA ALA A 92 -31.17 7.75 5.62
C ALA A 92 -30.50 8.91 4.86
N GLY A 93 -30.55 10.14 5.39
CA GLY A 93 -29.89 11.29 4.78
C GLY A 93 -28.37 11.15 4.72
N MET A 94 -27.75 10.62 5.77
CA MET A 94 -26.30 10.35 5.78
C MET A 94 -25.92 9.29 4.74
N GLN A 95 -26.76 8.27 4.57
CA GLN A 95 -26.54 7.21 3.59
C GLN A 95 -26.61 7.75 2.15
N ALA A 96 -27.57 8.63 1.85
CA ALA A 96 -27.70 9.26 0.54
C ALA A 96 -26.46 10.10 0.16
N ILE A 97 -25.94 10.90 1.10
CA ILE A 97 -24.71 11.68 0.87
C ILE A 97 -23.50 10.76 0.65
N ALA A 98 -23.35 9.73 1.51
CA ALA A 98 -22.26 8.78 1.38
C ALA A 98 -22.31 7.97 0.08
N GLU A 99 -23.50 7.73 -0.47
CA GLU A 99 -23.69 7.10 -1.77
C GLU A 99 -23.24 8.02 -2.91
N ALA A 100 -23.65 9.30 -2.90
CA ALA A 100 -23.20 10.28 -3.89
C ALA A 100 -21.67 10.46 -3.89
N VAL A 101 -21.04 10.52 -2.70
CA VAL A 101 -19.58 10.58 -2.57
C VAL A 101 -18.93 9.30 -3.09
N ARG A 102 -19.49 8.13 -2.79
CA ARG A 102 -18.96 6.85 -3.28
C ARG A 102 -19.05 6.74 -4.79
N ASP A 103 -20.16 7.15 -5.38
CA ASP A 103 -20.36 7.12 -6.84
C ASP A 103 -19.36 8.04 -7.55
N GLY A 104 -19.15 9.25 -7.03
CA GLY A 104 -18.14 10.18 -7.55
C GLY A 104 -16.72 9.61 -7.45
N ALA A 105 -16.37 9.01 -6.31
CA ALA A 105 -15.06 8.42 -6.08
C ALA A 105 -14.81 7.20 -6.99
N ASP A 106 -15.81 6.31 -7.16
CA ASP A 106 -15.74 5.17 -8.06
C ASP A 106 -15.62 5.63 -9.53
N ALA A 107 -16.33 6.68 -9.94
CA ALA A 107 -16.23 7.25 -11.28
C ALA A 107 -14.83 7.83 -11.57
N TYR A 108 -14.27 8.56 -10.59
CA TYR A 108 -12.92 9.11 -10.68
C TYR A 108 -11.86 8.01 -10.82
N LEU A 109 -11.85 7.01 -9.92
CA LEU A 109 -10.85 5.93 -9.98
C LEU A 109 -10.95 5.12 -11.27
N ARG A 110 -12.17 4.85 -11.76
CA ARG A 110 -12.35 4.17 -13.06
C ARG A 110 -11.66 4.95 -14.18
N ARG A 111 -11.84 6.28 -14.24
CA ARG A 111 -11.21 7.12 -15.25
C ARG A 111 -9.69 7.14 -15.10
N GLN A 112 -9.20 7.27 -13.86
CA GLN A 112 -7.78 7.28 -13.55
C GLN A 112 -7.10 5.96 -13.95
N PHE A 113 -7.63 4.82 -13.50
CA PHE A 113 -7.08 3.50 -13.83
C PHE A 113 -7.15 3.17 -15.31
N THR A 114 -8.21 3.56 -16.02
CA THR A 114 -8.29 3.36 -17.47
C THR A 114 -7.20 4.14 -18.19
N THR A 115 -6.92 5.37 -17.77
CA THR A 115 -5.91 6.23 -18.41
C THR A 115 -4.50 5.78 -18.06
N VAL A 116 -4.21 5.56 -16.78
CA VAL A 116 -2.90 5.13 -16.30
C VAL A 116 -2.59 3.69 -16.74
N GLY A 117 -3.60 2.82 -16.82
CA GLY A 117 -3.44 1.43 -17.26
C GLY A 117 -2.82 1.30 -18.65
N VAL A 118 -3.22 2.16 -19.60
CA VAL A 118 -2.62 2.18 -20.94
C VAL A 118 -1.13 2.54 -20.86
N LEU A 119 -0.79 3.54 -20.05
CA LEU A 119 0.60 3.95 -19.83
C LEU A 119 1.43 2.84 -19.17
N LEU A 120 0.86 2.11 -18.19
CA LEU A 120 1.54 0.99 -17.53
C LEU A 120 1.84 -0.14 -18.51
N VAL A 121 0.91 -0.50 -19.40
CA VAL A 121 1.15 -1.53 -20.42
C VAL A 121 2.26 -1.10 -21.37
N PHE A 122 2.21 0.15 -21.84
CA PHE A 122 3.26 0.71 -22.70
C PHE A 122 4.62 0.71 -22.00
N LEU A 123 4.68 1.15 -20.74
CA LEU A 123 5.94 1.21 -19.99
C LEU A 123 6.47 -0.18 -19.64
N THR A 124 5.59 -1.14 -19.38
CA THR A 124 5.96 -2.56 -19.22
C THR A 124 6.70 -3.06 -20.46
N ALA A 125 6.16 -2.81 -21.65
CA ALA A 125 6.82 -3.17 -22.91
C ALA A 125 8.19 -2.49 -23.03
N LEU A 126 8.30 -1.20 -22.71
CA LEU A 126 9.57 -0.48 -22.75
C LEU A 126 10.61 -1.06 -21.78
N ILE A 127 10.21 -1.36 -20.54
CA ILE A 127 11.08 -1.97 -19.52
C ILE A 127 11.62 -3.32 -19.99
N VAL A 128 10.77 -4.14 -20.61
CA VAL A 128 11.18 -5.42 -21.20
C VAL A 128 12.20 -5.20 -22.32
N LEU A 129 12.00 -4.18 -23.16
CA LEU A 129 12.91 -3.84 -24.27
C LEU A 129 14.25 -3.21 -23.84
N THR A 130 14.40 -2.67 -22.63
CA THR A 130 15.67 -2.00 -22.25
C THR A 130 16.89 -2.94 -22.14
N LYS A 131 16.71 -4.27 -22.07
CA LYS A 131 17.81 -5.26 -22.20
C LYS A 131 17.92 -5.86 -23.61
N TRP A 132 17.35 -5.21 -24.62
CA TRP A 132 17.49 -5.59 -26.04
C TRP A 132 18.88 -5.24 -26.60
N PRO A 133 19.51 -6.08 -27.45
CA PRO A 133 19.04 -7.34 -28.02
C PRO A 133 19.22 -8.55 -27.09
N TRP A 134 18.28 -9.48 -27.14
CA TRP A 134 18.25 -10.66 -26.26
C TRP A 134 19.07 -11.82 -26.80
N ASP A 135 19.56 -11.66 -28.03
CA ASP A 135 20.36 -12.62 -28.77
C ASP A 135 21.81 -12.10 -28.80
N SER A 136 22.43 -12.05 -27.62
CA SER A 136 23.87 -11.86 -27.49
C SER A 136 24.56 -13.21 -27.67
N ALA A 137 25.74 -13.26 -28.30
CA ALA A 137 26.57 -14.47 -28.40
C ALA A 137 27.17 -14.93 -27.05
N ASP A 138 26.58 -14.50 -25.94
CA ASP A 138 27.01 -14.74 -24.57
C ASP A 138 26.29 -15.99 -24.03
N PRO A 139 27.00 -16.94 -23.40
CA PRO A 139 26.42 -18.11 -22.73
C PRO A 139 25.28 -17.78 -21.75
N HIS A 140 25.18 -16.54 -21.24
CA HIS A 140 24.15 -16.10 -20.31
C HIS A 140 22.95 -15.37 -20.98
N ALA A 141 22.80 -15.45 -22.29
CA ALA A 141 21.71 -14.79 -23.01
C ALA A 141 20.30 -15.24 -22.55
N SER A 142 20.13 -16.49 -22.11
CA SER A 142 18.89 -16.99 -21.50
C SER A 142 18.55 -16.25 -20.21
N ASP A 143 19.55 -15.96 -19.38
CA ASP A 143 19.38 -15.28 -18.09
C ASP A 143 18.96 -13.83 -18.31
N VAL A 144 19.56 -13.17 -19.29
CA VAL A 144 19.24 -11.79 -19.68
C VAL A 144 17.76 -11.68 -20.08
N ARG A 145 17.27 -12.64 -20.87
CA ARG A 145 15.87 -12.70 -21.31
C ARG A 145 14.91 -12.91 -20.14
N VAL A 146 15.19 -13.86 -19.25
CA VAL A 146 14.33 -14.11 -18.07
C VAL A 146 14.28 -12.88 -17.18
N ILE A 147 15.41 -12.24 -16.92
CA ILE A 147 15.47 -11.04 -16.07
C ILE A 147 14.74 -9.85 -16.70
N ALA A 148 14.86 -9.66 -18.02
CA ALA A 148 14.17 -8.58 -18.72
C ALA A 148 12.65 -8.72 -18.62
N VAL A 149 12.15 -9.94 -18.85
CA VAL A 149 10.72 -10.28 -18.74
C VAL A 149 10.25 -10.23 -17.29
N SER A 150 10.99 -10.82 -16.36
CA SER A 150 10.62 -10.84 -14.93
C SER A 150 10.53 -9.43 -14.37
N ARG A 151 11.45 -8.52 -14.72
CA ARG A 151 11.41 -7.12 -14.30
C ARG A 151 10.19 -6.39 -14.85
N GLY A 152 9.81 -6.63 -16.09
CA GLY A 152 8.58 -6.08 -16.69
C GLY A 152 7.31 -6.63 -16.01
N VAL A 153 7.26 -7.94 -15.78
CA VAL A 153 6.17 -8.60 -15.05
C VAL A 153 6.08 -8.08 -13.61
N ALA A 154 7.22 -7.94 -12.94
CA ALA A 154 7.30 -7.40 -11.59
C ALA A 154 6.86 -5.94 -11.52
N PHE A 155 7.18 -5.13 -12.53
CA PHE A 155 6.63 -3.77 -12.68
C PHE A 155 5.11 -3.79 -12.73
N LEU A 156 4.51 -4.59 -13.61
CA LEU A 156 3.05 -4.68 -13.71
C LEU A 156 2.45 -5.21 -12.40
N PHE A 157 3.08 -6.20 -11.77
CA PHE A 157 2.67 -6.77 -10.50
C PHE A 157 2.69 -5.75 -9.36
N GLY A 158 3.75 -4.94 -9.27
CA GLY A 158 3.87 -3.84 -8.31
C GLY A 158 2.81 -2.77 -8.52
N SER A 159 2.55 -2.40 -9.78
CA SER A 159 1.47 -1.47 -10.11
C SER A 159 0.10 -2.04 -9.74
N VAL A 160 -0.19 -3.32 -10.04
CA VAL A 160 -1.46 -3.95 -9.66
C VAL A 160 -1.64 -3.99 -8.14
N PHE A 161 -0.57 -4.25 -7.39
CA PHE A 161 -0.61 -4.25 -5.93
C PHE A 161 -0.89 -2.84 -5.38
N SER A 162 -0.20 -1.82 -5.87
CA SER A 162 -0.50 -0.42 -5.51
C SER A 162 -1.93 -0.02 -5.89
N ALA A 163 -2.43 -0.43 -7.07
CA ALA A 163 -3.80 -0.18 -7.51
C ALA A 163 -4.83 -0.82 -6.56
N THR A 164 -4.53 -2.06 -6.15
CA THR A 164 -5.37 -2.83 -5.22
C THR A 164 -5.46 -2.12 -3.89
N VAL A 165 -4.32 -1.69 -3.33
CA VAL A 165 -4.26 -0.96 -2.08
C VAL A 165 -5.02 0.37 -2.16
N GLY A 166 -4.80 1.17 -3.21
CA GLY A 166 -5.52 2.43 -3.42
C GLY A 166 -7.03 2.24 -3.55
N PHE A 167 -7.47 1.26 -4.34
CA PHE A 167 -8.88 0.94 -4.54
C PHE A 167 -9.57 0.46 -3.24
N PHE A 168 -8.98 -0.51 -2.55
CA PHE A 168 -9.55 -1.02 -1.30
C PHE A 168 -9.48 0.02 -0.19
N GLY A 169 -8.41 0.82 -0.13
CA GLY A 169 -8.26 1.94 0.80
C GLY A 169 -9.37 2.97 0.63
N MET A 170 -9.66 3.39 -0.61
CA MET A 170 -10.78 4.30 -0.92
C MET A 170 -12.14 3.69 -0.59
N ARG A 171 -12.38 2.44 -1.00
CA ARG A 171 -13.63 1.70 -0.70
C ARG A 171 -13.88 1.63 0.80
N LEU A 172 -12.83 1.41 1.59
CA LEU A 172 -12.94 1.40 3.03
C LEU A 172 -13.15 2.81 3.58
N ALA A 173 -12.44 3.83 3.10
CA ALA A 173 -12.62 5.22 3.53
C ALA A 173 -14.06 5.71 3.30
N THR A 174 -14.59 5.58 2.07
CA THR A 174 -15.98 5.95 1.75
C THR A 174 -17.01 5.16 2.58
N THR A 175 -16.67 3.96 3.03
CA THR A 175 -17.50 3.13 3.91
C THR A 175 -17.36 3.54 5.38
N GLY A 176 -16.15 3.92 5.79
CA GLY A 176 -15.75 4.31 7.13
C GLY A 176 -16.28 5.70 7.49
N ASN A 177 -16.20 6.68 6.59
CA ASN A 177 -16.58 8.08 6.84
C ASN A 177 -18.02 8.18 7.37
N LEU A 178 -18.97 7.52 6.68
CA LEU A 178 -20.37 7.43 7.10
C LEU A 178 -20.52 6.88 8.53
N ARG A 179 -19.75 5.85 8.86
CA ARG A 179 -19.86 5.15 10.15
C ARG A 179 -19.16 5.91 11.26
N VAL A 180 -18.08 6.61 10.96
CA VAL A 180 -17.42 7.54 11.88
C VAL A 180 -18.37 8.70 12.22
N ALA A 181 -19.04 9.27 11.21
CA ALA A 181 -20.07 10.29 11.43
C ALA A 181 -21.25 9.74 12.28
N ALA A 182 -21.68 8.51 12.03
CA ALA A 182 -22.73 7.88 12.84
C ALA A 182 -22.28 7.62 14.28
N ALA A 183 -21.03 7.19 14.48
CA ALA A 183 -20.43 6.97 15.79
C ALA A 183 -20.21 8.30 16.56
N ALA A 184 -19.95 9.40 15.87
CA ALA A 184 -19.79 10.73 16.48
C ALA A 184 -21.04 11.19 17.23
N ARG A 185 -22.23 10.72 16.83
CA ARG A 185 -23.48 10.94 17.57
C ARG A 185 -23.49 10.31 18.97
N ARG A 186 -22.61 9.34 19.24
CA ARG A 186 -22.42 8.68 20.54
C ARG A 186 -21.22 9.25 21.32
N GLY A 187 -20.48 10.19 20.73
CA GLY A 187 -19.33 10.85 21.33
C GLY A 187 -18.04 10.70 20.52
N PHE A 188 -17.01 11.43 20.93
CA PHE A 188 -15.73 11.52 20.24
C PHE A 188 -14.92 10.21 20.29
N ALA A 189 -14.84 9.57 21.47
CA ALA A 189 -14.05 8.35 21.65
C ALA A 189 -14.44 7.19 20.70
N PRO A 190 -15.73 6.83 20.52
CA PRO A 190 -16.10 5.78 19.57
C PRO A 190 -15.85 6.19 18.10
N ALA A 191 -16.04 7.47 17.74
CA ALA A 191 -15.74 7.97 16.40
C ALA A 191 -14.24 7.87 16.07
N MET A 192 -13.39 8.35 16.97
CA MET A 192 -11.94 8.26 16.83
C MET A 192 -11.43 6.84 16.74
N ARG A 193 -11.97 5.94 17.58
CA ARG A 193 -11.59 4.52 17.54
C ARG A 193 -11.92 3.92 16.17
N LEU A 194 -13.11 4.18 15.65
CA LEU A 194 -13.53 3.65 14.36
C LEU A 194 -12.73 4.24 13.20
N GLY A 195 -12.45 5.55 13.24
CA GLY A 195 -11.58 6.22 12.25
C GLY A 195 -10.17 5.64 12.24
N TYR A 196 -9.57 5.45 13.42
CA TYR A 196 -8.25 4.84 13.54
C TYR A 196 -8.23 3.39 13.03
N GLN A 197 -9.26 2.61 13.34
CA GLN A 197 -9.41 1.25 12.82
C GLN A 197 -9.53 1.23 11.29
N SER A 198 -10.31 2.15 10.71
CA SER A 198 -10.42 2.29 9.25
C SER A 198 -9.06 2.56 8.59
N GLY A 199 -8.28 3.51 9.12
CA GLY A 199 -6.93 3.79 8.60
C GLY A 199 -5.95 2.63 8.80
N THR A 200 -6.05 1.91 9.93
CA THR A 200 -5.19 0.74 10.22
C THR A 200 -5.35 -0.36 9.18
N VAL A 201 -6.56 -0.61 8.69
CA VAL A 201 -6.80 -1.63 7.65
C VAL A 201 -6.01 -1.31 6.38
N THR A 202 -6.07 -0.06 5.92
CA THR A 202 -5.34 0.37 4.72
C THR A 202 -3.83 0.23 4.92
N GLY A 203 -3.28 0.68 6.06
CA GLY A 203 -1.84 0.53 6.33
C GLY A 203 -1.36 -0.92 6.42
N MET A 204 -2.18 -1.81 7.00
CA MET A 204 -1.89 -3.24 7.06
C MET A 204 -2.00 -3.91 5.69
N LEU A 205 -2.93 -3.45 4.84
CA LEU A 205 -3.05 -3.91 3.45
C LEU A 205 -1.84 -3.48 2.61
N THR A 206 -1.42 -2.20 2.70
CA THR A 206 -0.23 -1.68 1.99
C THR A 206 1.02 -2.47 2.39
N THR A 207 1.27 -2.59 3.69
CA THR A 207 2.46 -3.29 4.21
C THR A 207 2.41 -4.78 3.89
N GLY A 208 1.23 -5.41 4.03
CA GLY A 208 1.04 -6.83 3.77
C GLY A 208 1.24 -7.19 2.30
N LEU A 209 0.63 -6.45 1.37
CA LEU A 209 0.80 -6.70 -0.07
C LEU A 209 2.20 -6.33 -0.56
N GLY A 210 2.77 -5.22 -0.09
CA GLY A 210 4.15 -4.83 -0.43
C GLY A 210 5.18 -5.87 -0.02
N LEU A 211 5.09 -6.37 1.22
CA LEU A 211 6.00 -7.41 1.72
C LEU A 211 5.75 -8.75 1.03
N LEU A 212 4.48 -9.15 0.85
CA LEU A 212 4.13 -10.39 0.13
C LEU A 212 4.69 -10.37 -1.29
N GLY A 213 4.54 -9.26 -2.02
CA GLY A 213 5.05 -9.15 -3.38
C GLY A 213 6.58 -9.26 -3.45
N GLY A 214 7.28 -8.62 -2.52
CA GLY A 214 8.73 -8.76 -2.38
C GLY A 214 9.16 -10.20 -2.08
N CYS A 215 8.49 -10.87 -1.12
CA CYS A 215 8.77 -12.27 -0.78
C CYS A 215 8.53 -13.21 -1.96
N LEU A 216 7.42 -13.05 -2.70
CA LEU A 216 7.13 -13.88 -3.87
C LEU A 216 8.21 -13.74 -4.95
N ILE A 217 8.72 -12.54 -5.19
CA ILE A 217 9.81 -12.30 -6.15
C ILE A 217 11.10 -12.98 -5.69
N VAL A 218 11.43 -12.92 -4.39
CA VAL A 218 12.60 -13.61 -3.84
C VAL A 218 12.47 -15.13 -3.96
N LEU A 219 11.29 -15.68 -3.66
CA LEU A 219 11.02 -17.12 -3.78
C LEU A 219 11.12 -17.64 -5.22
N VAL A 220 10.81 -16.80 -6.21
CA VAL A 220 10.83 -17.18 -7.63
C VAL A 220 12.19 -16.96 -8.29
N MET A 221 12.85 -15.83 -7.99
CA MET A 221 14.05 -15.38 -8.71
C MET A 221 15.36 -15.70 -7.99
N GLY A 222 15.31 -16.00 -6.69
CA GLY A 222 16.47 -16.34 -5.88
C GLY A 222 17.55 -15.25 -5.86
N GLU A 223 18.79 -15.63 -6.11
CA GLU A 223 19.95 -14.72 -6.08
C GLU A 223 19.79 -13.47 -6.96
N LYS A 224 19.10 -13.60 -8.11
CA LYS A 224 18.85 -12.49 -9.05
C LYS A 224 17.54 -11.73 -8.78
N ALA A 225 16.92 -11.93 -7.62
CA ALA A 225 15.68 -11.24 -7.24
C ALA A 225 15.82 -9.72 -7.20
N TYR A 226 17.01 -9.19 -6.86
CA TYR A 226 17.22 -7.74 -6.77
C TYR A 226 16.92 -7.00 -8.09
N GLU A 227 17.27 -7.57 -9.25
CA GLU A 227 16.98 -6.94 -10.56
C GLU A 227 15.48 -6.92 -10.86
N THR A 228 14.75 -7.92 -10.38
CA THR A 228 13.30 -8.04 -10.55
C THR A 228 12.54 -7.15 -9.55
N LEU A 229 13.05 -7.04 -8.32
CA LEU A 229 12.51 -6.16 -7.27
C LEU A 229 12.55 -4.67 -7.67
N LEU A 230 13.56 -4.26 -8.45
CA LEU A 230 13.59 -2.91 -9.03
C LEU A 230 12.35 -2.61 -9.88
N GLY A 231 11.92 -3.59 -10.68
CA GLY A 231 10.69 -3.50 -11.46
C GLY A 231 9.47 -3.32 -10.55
N PHE A 232 9.34 -4.17 -9.54
CA PHE A 232 8.24 -4.12 -8.56
C PHE A 232 8.15 -2.78 -7.83
N ALA A 233 9.27 -2.30 -7.28
CA ALA A 233 9.34 -1.02 -6.59
C ALA A 233 9.01 0.15 -7.52
N PHE A 234 9.52 0.11 -8.77
CA PHE A 234 9.22 1.12 -9.77
C PHE A 234 7.73 1.15 -10.15
N GLY A 235 7.13 -0.03 -10.38
CA GLY A 235 5.72 -0.15 -10.74
C GLY A 235 4.77 0.34 -9.66
N GLY A 236 5.04 -0.01 -8.40
CA GLY A 236 4.28 0.49 -7.25
C GLY A 236 4.41 2.02 -7.12
N SER A 237 5.64 2.53 -7.12
CA SER A 237 5.92 3.96 -6.93
C SER A 237 5.35 4.83 -8.06
N LEU A 238 5.41 4.35 -9.30
CA LEU A 238 4.87 5.09 -10.44
C LEU A 238 3.35 5.20 -10.38
N LEU A 239 2.66 4.10 -10.05
CA LEU A 239 1.21 4.18 -9.90
C LEU A 239 0.81 5.05 -8.70
N ALA A 240 1.52 4.94 -7.58
CA ALA A 240 1.34 5.79 -6.41
C ALA A 240 1.49 7.28 -6.76
N LEU A 241 2.50 7.63 -7.57
CA LEU A 241 2.69 8.99 -8.07
C LEU A 241 1.44 9.49 -8.80
N PHE A 242 0.91 8.71 -9.76
CA PHE A 242 -0.28 9.13 -10.51
C PHE A 242 -1.53 9.23 -9.65
N MET A 243 -1.72 8.29 -8.71
CA MET A 243 -2.85 8.34 -7.78
C MET A 243 -2.77 9.56 -6.87
N ARG A 244 -1.59 9.86 -6.33
CA ARG A 244 -1.36 11.00 -5.44
C ARG A 244 -1.45 12.35 -6.15
N VAL A 245 -0.82 12.49 -7.31
CA VAL A 245 -0.85 13.75 -8.08
C VAL A 245 -2.23 13.99 -8.66
N GLY A 246 -2.81 12.98 -9.32
CA GLY A 246 -4.14 13.11 -9.90
C GLY A 246 -5.20 13.39 -8.84
N GLY A 247 -5.20 12.62 -7.75
CA GLY A 247 -6.15 12.78 -6.67
C GLY A 247 -5.94 14.09 -5.92
N GLY A 248 -4.67 14.48 -5.70
CA GLY A 248 -4.27 15.74 -5.09
C GLY A 248 -4.75 16.98 -5.86
N ILE A 249 -4.65 16.95 -7.19
CA ILE A 249 -5.19 18.04 -8.04
C ILE A 249 -6.72 18.10 -7.91
N TYR A 250 -7.39 16.94 -7.95
CA TYR A 250 -8.84 16.88 -7.85
C TYR A 250 -9.34 17.41 -6.50
N THR A 251 -8.79 16.92 -5.39
CA THR A 251 -9.18 17.37 -4.04
C THR A 251 -8.91 18.85 -3.84
N LYS A 252 -7.68 19.33 -4.11
CA LYS A 252 -7.35 20.72 -3.82
C LYS A 252 -8.04 21.72 -4.73
N ALA A 253 -8.39 21.36 -5.95
CA ALA A 253 -9.22 22.22 -6.80
C ALA A 253 -10.65 22.35 -6.24
N ALA A 254 -11.21 21.27 -5.69
CA ALA A 254 -12.55 21.27 -5.12
C ALA A 254 -12.60 21.97 -3.75
N ASP A 255 -11.68 21.63 -2.85
CA ASP A 255 -11.48 22.20 -1.51
C ASP A 255 -11.35 23.73 -1.58
N VAL A 256 -10.37 24.23 -2.35
CA VAL A 256 -10.15 25.68 -2.49
C VAL A 256 -11.36 26.38 -3.13
N GLY A 257 -12.01 25.75 -4.11
CA GLY A 257 -13.19 26.32 -4.76
C GLY A 257 -14.41 26.38 -3.83
N ALA A 258 -14.63 25.32 -3.04
CA ALA A 258 -15.72 25.22 -2.08
C ALA A 258 -15.54 26.25 -0.97
N ASP A 259 -14.35 26.33 -0.41
CA ASP A 259 -14.03 27.18 0.73
C ASP A 259 -14.04 28.67 0.39
N LEU A 260 -13.43 29.07 -0.72
CA LEU A 260 -13.40 30.49 -1.09
C LEU A 260 -14.79 31.03 -1.36
N VAL A 261 -15.58 30.32 -2.17
CA VAL A 261 -16.93 30.81 -2.51
C VAL A 261 -17.87 30.67 -1.32
N GLY A 262 -17.80 29.55 -0.59
CA GLY A 262 -18.68 29.30 0.56
C GLY A 262 -18.38 30.22 1.73
N LYS A 263 -17.17 30.11 2.30
CA LYS A 263 -16.79 30.80 3.53
C LYS A 263 -16.52 32.29 3.30
N VAL A 264 -15.84 32.66 2.23
CA VAL A 264 -15.34 34.05 2.05
C VAL A 264 -16.33 34.93 1.29
N GLU A 265 -16.92 34.44 0.20
CA GLU A 265 -17.83 35.27 -0.61
C GLU A 265 -19.28 35.25 -0.15
N LYS A 266 -19.77 34.09 0.32
CA LYS A 266 -21.18 33.87 0.64
C LYS A 266 -21.47 33.78 2.13
N ASP A 267 -20.44 33.74 2.98
CA ASP A 267 -20.55 33.63 4.44
C ASP A 267 -21.48 32.47 4.87
N ILE A 268 -21.36 31.34 4.17
CA ILE A 268 -22.03 30.09 4.55
C ILE A 268 -21.04 29.15 5.24
N PRO A 269 -21.51 28.25 6.13
CA PRO A 269 -20.65 27.28 6.79
C PRO A 269 -19.85 26.40 5.80
N GLU A 270 -18.75 25.86 6.30
CA GLU A 270 -18.01 24.76 5.65
C GLU A 270 -18.91 23.54 5.44
N ASP A 271 -18.70 22.82 4.34
CA ASP A 271 -19.50 21.64 3.97
C ASP A 271 -21.01 21.89 3.89
N ASP A 272 -21.44 23.14 3.64
CA ASP A 272 -22.85 23.47 3.55
C ASP A 272 -23.50 22.82 2.30
N PRO A 273 -24.63 22.12 2.43
CA PRO A 273 -25.27 21.42 1.31
C PRO A 273 -25.75 22.35 0.18
N ARG A 274 -25.81 23.67 0.40
CA ARG A 274 -26.13 24.66 -0.64
C ARG A 274 -24.95 24.94 -1.57
N ASN A 275 -23.73 24.59 -1.15
CA ASN A 275 -22.53 24.75 -1.96
C ASN A 275 -22.32 23.53 -2.86
N ALA A 276 -22.39 23.75 -4.17
CA ALA A 276 -22.30 22.69 -5.18
C ALA A 276 -20.93 21.96 -5.20
N ALA A 277 -19.87 22.57 -4.65
CA ALA A 277 -18.54 21.99 -4.66
C ALA A 277 -18.30 20.97 -3.53
N THR A 278 -19.14 20.92 -2.51
CA THR A 278 -18.93 20.10 -1.29
C THR A 278 -18.89 18.60 -1.56
N ILE A 279 -19.69 18.09 -2.51
CA ILE A 279 -19.61 16.70 -2.93
C ILE A 279 -18.28 16.42 -3.62
N ALA A 280 -17.79 17.33 -4.46
CA ALA A 280 -16.51 17.16 -5.15
C ALA A 280 -15.34 17.18 -4.15
N ASP A 281 -15.42 18.04 -3.13
CA ASP A 281 -14.44 18.11 -2.05
C ASP A 281 -14.37 16.79 -1.25
N ASN A 282 -15.52 16.32 -0.77
CA ASN A 282 -15.62 15.05 -0.06
C ASN A 282 -15.23 13.83 -0.93
N VAL A 283 -15.49 13.86 -2.24
CA VAL A 283 -14.96 12.86 -3.18
C VAL A 283 -13.43 12.96 -3.23
N GLY A 284 -12.91 14.19 -3.31
CA GLY A 284 -11.50 14.54 -3.30
C GLY A 284 -10.73 13.90 -2.14
N ASP A 285 -11.24 14.01 -0.92
CA ASP A 285 -10.61 13.41 0.26
C ASP A 285 -10.45 11.89 0.15
N ASN A 286 -11.40 11.22 -0.49
CA ASN A 286 -11.34 9.77 -0.68
C ASN A 286 -10.35 9.39 -1.80
N VAL A 287 -10.30 10.16 -2.90
CA VAL A 287 -9.46 9.80 -4.05
C VAL A 287 -8.01 10.28 -3.92
N GLY A 288 -7.79 11.45 -3.32
CA GLY A 288 -6.46 12.02 -3.08
C GLY A 288 -5.88 11.54 -1.77
N ASP A 289 -6.53 11.93 -0.67
CA ASP A 289 -5.94 11.80 0.66
C ASP A 289 -6.01 10.36 1.20
N CYS A 290 -6.97 9.54 0.73
CA CYS A 290 -7.03 8.12 1.05
C CYS A 290 -6.37 7.25 -0.04
N ALA A 291 -6.91 7.22 -1.26
CA ALA A 291 -6.44 6.31 -2.29
C ALA A 291 -4.99 6.60 -2.70
N GLY A 292 -4.66 7.86 -2.96
CA GLY A 292 -3.32 8.28 -3.37
C GLY A 292 -2.26 8.23 -2.27
N MET A 293 -2.64 8.32 -0.99
CA MET A 293 -1.72 8.14 0.14
C MET A 293 -1.47 6.65 0.46
N ALA A 294 -2.48 5.81 0.23
CA ALA A 294 -2.39 4.37 0.49
C ALA A 294 -1.53 3.63 -0.56
N ALA A 295 -1.60 4.12 -1.79
CA ALA A 295 -0.92 3.61 -2.98
C ALA A 295 0.61 3.58 -2.89
#